data_AF-A0A0M9ELN1-F1
#
_entry.id   AF-A0A0M9ELN1-F1
#
_cell.length_a   1.000
_cell.length_b   1.000
_cell.length_c   1.000
_cell.angle_alpha   90.00
_cell.angle_beta   90.00
_cell.angle_gamma   90.00
#
_symmetry.space_group_name_H-M   'P 1'
#
loop_
_entity.id
_entity.type
_entity.pdbx_description
1 polymer ?
#
loop_
_entity_poly.entity_id
_entity_poly.type
_entity_poly.pdbx_seq_one_letter_code
_entity_poly.pdbx_strand_id
1 'polypeptide(L)'
;MSIPMKGDILSVPAYTPEAEQNALEISWSQSFRTRTARYYLVNARNQSKGNADVLMFIQDRYYKDSNSNEFIGRLPGARQEGNSWVVEINDRFQYGQKNKNGEGRWIALHDKDNKPYQHRFMVVTMQGRLTETAKNLAKSFGAGEIAEQVTKLGNSFIGDYLHTF
;
A
#
# COMPACT_ATOMS: atom_id res chain seq x y z
N MET A 1 6.59 -11.71 -11.33
CA MET A 1 6.03 -11.17 -10.07
C MET A 1 4.82 -12.01 -9.71
N SER A 2 4.77 -12.57 -8.50
CA SER A 2 3.60 -13.30 -8.00
C SER A 2 2.55 -12.30 -7.51
N ILE A 3 1.30 -12.45 -7.96
CA ILE A 3 0.20 -11.59 -7.55
C ILE A 3 -0.19 -11.95 -6.10
N PRO A 4 -0.19 -11.01 -5.15
CA PRO A 4 -0.69 -11.27 -3.79
C PRO A 4 -2.18 -11.57 -3.80
N MET A 5 -2.59 -12.57 -3.01
CA MET A 5 -3.96 -13.06 -2.93
C MET A 5 -4.41 -13.21 -1.46
N LYS A 6 -5.72 -13.27 -1.24
CA LYS A 6 -6.30 -13.59 0.07
C LYS A 6 -5.73 -14.92 0.58
N GLY A 7 -5.36 -14.98 1.86
CA GLY A 7 -4.74 -16.14 2.51
C GLY A 7 -3.22 -16.23 2.34
N ASP A 8 -2.59 -15.39 1.51
CA ASP A 8 -1.11 -15.34 1.47
C ASP A 8 -0.56 -14.77 2.79
N ILE A 9 0.63 -15.23 3.17
CA ILE A 9 1.32 -14.78 4.39
C ILE A 9 2.39 -13.77 4.02
N LEU A 10 2.31 -12.58 4.63
CA LEU A 10 3.26 -11.49 4.44
C LEU A 10 4.15 -11.33 5.66
N SER A 11 5.46 -11.17 5.42
CA SER A 11 6.40 -10.59 6.37
C SER A 11 6.51 -9.10 6.08
N VAL A 12 5.97 -8.29 6.97
CA VAL A 12 5.94 -6.83 6.89
C VAL A 12 7.00 -6.29 7.86
N PRO A 13 7.96 -5.45 7.42
CA PRO A 13 8.91 -4.82 8.34
C PRO A 13 8.17 -4.10 9.48
N ALA A 14 8.65 -4.21 10.72
CA ALA A 14 8.09 -3.42 11.81
C ALA A 14 8.46 -1.95 11.65
N TYR A 15 7.65 -1.06 12.23
CA TYR A 15 7.96 0.37 12.23
C TYR A 15 9.30 0.63 12.92
N THR A 16 10.14 1.42 12.26
CA THR A 16 11.36 2.01 12.83
C THR A 16 11.38 3.51 12.51
N PRO A 17 12.16 4.34 13.22
CA PRO A 17 12.27 5.77 12.91
C PRO A 17 12.67 6.06 11.45
N GLU A 18 13.46 5.19 10.82
CA GLU A 18 13.85 5.31 9.42
C GLU A 18 12.66 5.16 8.46
N ALA A 19 11.58 4.49 8.88
CA ALA A 19 10.37 4.39 8.10
C ALA A 19 9.70 5.75 7.86
N GLU A 20 10.00 6.78 8.66
CA GLU A 20 9.58 8.16 8.40
C GLU A 20 10.10 8.70 7.08
N GLN A 21 11.28 8.23 6.66
CA GLN A 21 11.77 8.54 5.34
C GLN A 21 10.83 8.03 4.27
N ASN A 22 9.99 7.01 4.55
CA ASN A 22 8.98 6.34 3.72
C ASN A 22 7.51 6.79 3.94
N ALA A 23 7.27 7.83 4.75
CA ALA A 23 5.95 8.40 4.97
C ALA A 23 5.43 9.23 3.79
N LEU A 24 4.13 9.13 3.51
CA LEU A 24 3.44 9.79 2.41
C LEU A 24 2.10 10.34 2.91
N GLU A 25 1.75 11.56 2.52
CA GLU A 25 0.41 12.10 2.73
C GLU A 25 -0.43 11.92 1.47
N ILE A 26 -1.54 11.20 1.60
CA ILE A 26 -2.46 10.95 0.51
C ILE A 26 -3.73 11.76 0.78
N SER A 27 -4.07 12.64 -0.17
CA SER A 27 -5.26 13.48 -0.13
C SER A 27 -6.26 13.06 -1.21
N TRP A 28 -7.54 12.99 -0.86
CA TRP A 28 -8.64 12.65 -1.77
C TRP A 28 -9.91 13.43 -1.43
N SER A 29 -10.88 13.44 -2.35
CA SER A 29 -12.21 14.01 -2.10
C SER A 29 -13.21 12.89 -1.82
N GLN A 30 -13.98 13.04 -0.74
CA GLN A 30 -15.03 12.11 -0.35
C GLN A 30 -16.16 12.88 0.35
N SER A 31 -17.40 12.68 -0.09
CA SER A 31 -18.58 13.36 0.45
C SER A 31 -18.43 14.89 0.45
N PHE A 32 -17.96 15.47 -0.67
CA PHE A 32 -17.69 16.90 -0.86
C PHE A 32 -16.65 17.51 0.10
N ARG A 33 -15.87 16.69 0.80
CA ARG A 33 -14.80 17.13 1.69
C ARG A 33 -13.46 16.56 1.23
N THR A 34 -12.43 17.38 1.35
CA THR A 34 -11.05 16.89 1.26
C THR A 34 -10.72 16.09 2.51
N ARG A 35 -10.20 14.89 2.31
CA ARG A 35 -9.66 14.02 3.34
C ARG A 35 -8.18 13.83 3.07
N THR A 36 -7.41 13.68 4.14
CA THR A 36 -5.98 13.40 4.08
C THR A 36 -5.66 12.35 5.13
N ALA A 37 -4.77 11.43 4.79
CA ALA A 37 -4.22 10.47 5.73
C ALA A 37 -2.75 10.19 5.40
N ARG A 38 -1.98 9.96 6.46
CA ARG A 38 -0.56 9.58 6.37
C ARG A 38 -0.43 8.07 6.23
N TYR A 39 0.38 7.64 5.27
CA TYR A 39 0.70 6.25 4.97
C TYR A 39 2.20 6.06 4.98
N TYR A 40 2.63 4.82 5.20
CA TYR A 40 4.01 4.38 5.06
C TYR A 40 4.08 3.40 3.90
N LEU A 41 5.00 3.65 2.98
CA LEU A 41 5.28 2.71 1.89
C LEU A 41 6.36 1.73 2.35
N VAL A 42 6.00 0.45 2.45
CA VAL A 42 6.90 -0.61 2.87
C VAL A 42 7.02 -1.68 1.79
N ASN A 43 8.18 -2.35 1.76
CA ASN A 43 8.38 -3.55 0.95
C ASN A 43 8.18 -4.78 1.86
N ALA A 44 7.02 -5.41 1.73
CA ALA A 44 6.71 -6.66 2.42
C ALA A 44 7.18 -7.86 1.58
N ARG A 45 7.35 -9.02 2.22
CA ARG A 45 7.71 -10.27 1.52
C ARG A 45 6.58 -11.27 1.63
N ASN A 46 6.09 -11.79 0.51
CA ASN A 46 5.08 -12.83 0.48
C ASN A 46 5.73 -14.21 0.68
N GLN A 47 5.68 -14.71 1.91
CA GLN A 47 6.26 -16.00 2.29
C GLN A 47 5.58 -17.15 1.54
N SER A 48 4.26 -17.06 1.29
CA SER A 48 3.50 -18.05 0.52
C SER A 48 3.89 -18.14 -0.95
N LYS A 49 4.62 -17.14 -1.48
CA LYS A 49 5.05 -17.05 -2.88
C LYS A 49 6.58 -16.98 -3.02
N GLY A 50 7.30 -17.67 -2.14
CA GLY A 50 8.76 -17.75 -2.22
C GLY A 50 9.48 -16.44 -1.85
N ASN A 51 8.92 -15.69 -0.91
CA ASN A 51 9.42 -14.38 -0.45
C ASN A 51 9.44 -13.30 -1.55
N ALA A 52 8.51 -13.36 -2.49
CA ALA A 52 8.36 -12.32 -3.49
C ALA A 52 8.08 -10.95 -2.84
N ASP A 53 8.73 -9.91 -3.33
CA ASP A 53 8.50 -8.53 -2.90
C ASP A 53 7.06 -8.09 -3.22
N VAL A 54 6.41 -7.45 -2.25
CA VAL A 54 5.08 -6.89 -2.35
C VAL A 54 5.09 -5.48 -1.78
N LEU A 55 4.76 -4.51 -2.63
CA LEU A 55 4.59 -3.13 -2.19
C LEU A 55 3.32 -3.03 -1.35
N MET A 56 3.45 -2.37 -0.20
CA MET A 56 2.36 -2.23 0.75
C MET A 56 2.33 -0.81 1.31
N PHE A 57 1.14 -0.23 1.30
CA PHE A 57 0.85 1.04 1.96
C PHE A 57 0.15 0.75 3.28
N ILE A 58 0.67 1.30 4.37
CA ILE A 58 0.11 1.10 5.71
C ILE A 58 -0.20 2.44 6.32
N GLN A 59 -1.46 2.69 6.67
CA GLN A 59 -1.84 3.95 7.31
C GLN A 59 -1.20 4.06 8.71
N ASP A 60 -0.84 5.27 9.11
CA ASP A 60 -0.09 5.56 10.35
C ASP A 60 -0.60 4.80 11.58
N ARG A 61 -1.91 4.86 11.86
CA ARG A 61 -2.54 4.17 13.01
C ARG A 61 -2.50 2.64 12.96
N TYR A 62 -2.21 2.05 11.81
CA TYR A 62 -2.04 0.61 11.64
C TYR A 62 -0.56 0.21 11.73
N TYR A 63 0.37 1.15 11.55
CA TYR A 63 1.80 0.86 11.43
C TYR A 63 2.65 1.33 12.60
N LYS A 64 2.45 2.57 13.03
CA LYS A 64 3.31 3.27 14.00
C LYS A 64 2.70 3.29 15.39
N ASP A 65 1.39 3.51 15.48
CA ASP A 65 0.69 3.59 16.75
C ASP A 65 0.42 2.19 17.33
N SER A 66 1.32 1.70 18.19
CA SER A 66 1.16 0.39 18.86
C SER A 66 0.03 0.34 19.90
N ASN A 67 -0.50 1.50 20.30
CA ASN A 67 -1.66 1.59 21.20
C ASN A 67 -3.00 1.54 20.44
N SER A 68 -2.98 1.69 19.12
CA SER A 68 -4.16 1.55 18.29
C SER A 68 -4.70 0.12 18.33
N ASN A 69 -6.01 -0.01 18.48
CA ASN A 69 -6.71 -1.31 18.36
C ASN A 69 -6.62 -1.90 16.93
N GLU A 70 -6.19 -1.09 15.96
CA GLU A 70 -6.02 -1.48 14.57
C GLU A 70 -4.55 -1.67 14.16
N PHE A 71 -3.63 -1.54 15.11
CA PHE A 71 -2.21 -1.79 14.89
C PHE A 71 -2.00 -3.17 14.24
N ILE A 72 -1.05 -3.28 13.31
CA ILE A 72 -0.78 -4.50 12.53
C ILE A 72 -0.54 -5.73 13.42
N GLY A 73 0.10 -5.54 14.58
CA GLY A 73 0.31 -6.60 15.58
C GLY A 73 -0.96 -7.06 16.32
N ARG A 74 -2.10 -6.39 16.11
CA ARG A 74 -3.43 -6.75 16.64
C ARG A 74 -4.30 -7.47 15.60
N LEU A 75 -3.84 -7.62 14.36
CA LEU A 75 -4.58 -8.38 13.37
C LEU A 75 -4.71 -9.85 13.80
N PRO A 76 -5.82 -10.54 13.45
CA PRO A 76 -5.96 -11.96 13.75
C PRO A 76 -4.80 -12.77 13.17
N GLY A 77 -4.16 -13.59 14.01
CA GLY A 77 -3.01 -14.42 13.61
C GLY A 77 -1.70 -13.66 13.42
N ALA A 78 -1.67 -12.34 13.67
CA ALA A 78 -0.43 -11.57 13.60
C ALA A 78 0.56 -12.07 14.65
N ARG A 79 1.82 -12.20 14.25
CA ARG A 79 2.92 -12.59 15.13
C ARG A 79 4.18 -11.81 14.76
N GLN A 80 5.01 -11.54 15.75
CA GLN A 80 6.28 -10.86 15.53
C GLN A 80 7.40 -11.87 15.30
N GLU A 81 8.15 -11.71 14.22
CA GLU A 81 9.38 -12.45 13.93
C GLU A 81 10.53 -11.45 13.76
N GLY A 82 11.39 -11.35 14.80
CA GLY A 82 12.45 -10.36 14.82
C GLY A 82 11.89 -8.93 14.64
N ASN A 83 12.36 -8.23 13.61
CA ASN A 83 11.91 -6.88 13.27
C ASN A 83 10.82 -6.86 12.19
N SER A 84 9.95 -7.87 12.15
CA SER A 84 8.85 -7.96 11.19
C SER A 84 7.58 -8.52 11.83
N TRP A 85 6.44 -8.08 11.31
CA TRP A 85 5.13 -8.65 11.56
C TRP A 85 4.79 -9.65 10.47
N VAL A 86 4.50 -10.88 10.87
CA VAL A 86 3.95 -11.90 9.98
C VAL A 86 2.45 -11.87 10.08
N VAL A 87 1.77 -11.60 8.97
CA VAL A 87 0.32 -11.43 8.89
C VAL A 87 -0.24 -12.14 7.66
N GLU A 88 -1.48 -12.61 7.76
CA GLU A 88 -2.22 -13.15 6.63
C GLU A 88 -2.99 -12.03 5.91
N ILE A 89 -2.98 -12.04 4.57
CA ILE A 89 -3.86 -11.19 3.77
C ILE A 89 -5.31 -11.64 3.97
N ASN A 90 -6.08 -10.85 4.72
CA ASN A 90 -7.49 -11.09 5.00
C ASN A 90 -8.37 -9.89 4.56
N ASP A 91 -9.63 -9.88 4.98
CA ASP A 91 -10.62 -8.87 4.59
C ASP A 91 -10.34 -7.44 5.13
N ARG A 92 -9.35 -7.29 6.02
CA ARG A 92 -8.86 -5.98 6.49
C ARG A 92 -7.97 -5.27 5.47
N PHE A 93 -7.46 -6.01 4.49
CA PHE A 93 -6.63 -5.46 3.45
C PHE A 93 -7.45 -5.07 2.22
N GLN A 94 -6.95 -4.08 1.49
CA GLN A 94 -7.39 -3.75 0.15
C GLN A 94 -6.21 -3.80 -0.81
N TYR A 95 -6.45 -3.70 -2.10
CA TYR A 95 -5.38 -3.67 -3.10
C TYR A 95 -5.67 -2.70 -4.24
N GLY A 96 -4.59 -2.18 -4.83
CA GLY A 96 -4.60 -1.56 -6.16
C GLY A 96 -3.87 -2.45 -7.15
N GLN A 97 -4.10 -2.25 -8.44
CA GLN A 97 -3.49 -3.01 -9.52
C GLN A 97 -3.48 -2.19 -10.82
N LYS A 98 -2.46 -2.40 -11.64
CA LYS A 98 -2.32 -1.74 -12.94
C LYS A 98 -3.48 -2.04 -13.88
N ASN A 99 -3.92 -3.29 -13.91
CA ASN A 99 -4.98 -3.76 -14.81
C ASN A 99 -5.78 -4.90 -14.18
N LYS A 100 -6.85 -5.30 -14.86
CA LYS A 100 -7.78 -6.35 -14.41
C LYS A 100 -7.12 -7.72 -14.22
N ASN A 101 -5.96 -7.96 -14.83
CA ASN A 101 -5.23 -9.22 -14.70
C ASN A 101 -4.39 -9.30 -13.40
N GLY A 102 -4.42 -8.25 -12.57
CA GLY A 102 -3.67 -8.19 -11.30
C GLY A 102 -2.20 -7.84 -11.45
N GLU A 103 -1.78 -7.38 -12.64
CA GLU A 103 -0.42 -6.90 -12.86
C GLU A 103 -0.10 -5.72 -11.91
N GLY A 104 1.11 -5.71 -11.36
CA GLY A 104 1.54 -4.67 -10.42
C GLY A 104 0.72 -4.59 -9.13
N ARG A 105 -0.03 -5.64 -8.74
CA ARG A 105 -0.88 -5.56 -7.55
C ARG A 105 -0.06 -5.26 -6.28
N TRP A 106 -0.51 -4.25 -5.54
CA TRP A 106 0.04 -3.81 -4.25
C TRP A 106 -1.08 -3.76 -3.21
N ILE A 107 -0.70 -3.73 -1.95
CA ILE A 107 -1.63 -3.90 -0.83
C ILE A 107 -1.77 -2.61 -0.02
N ALA A 108 -2.96 -2.36 0.51
CA ALA A 108 -3.24 -1.32 1.49
C ALA A 108 -3.74 -1.96 2.79
N LEU A 109 -3.17 -1.55 3.93
CA LEU A 109 -3.76 -1.75 5.25
C LEU A 109 -4.11 -0.40 5.83
N HIS A 110 -5.41 -0.10 5.87
CA HIS A 110 -5.93 1.22 6.21
C HIS A 110 -7.41 1.18 6.56
N ASP A 111 -7.95 2.34 6.96
CA ASP A 111 -9.38 2.53 7.16
C ASP A 111 -10.16 2.30 5.86
N LYS A 112 -11.03 1.29 5.82
CA LYS A 112 -11.84 0.97 4.62
C LYS A 112 -12.99 1.96 4.40
N ASP A 113 -13.29 2.82 5.37
CA ASP A 113 -14.22 3.92 5.18
C ASP A 113 -13.59 5.06 4.37
N ASN A 114 -12.25 5.10 4.30
CA ASN A 114 -11.55 5.95 3.37
C ASN A 114 -11.65 5.36 1.96
N LYS A 115 -12.14 6.17 1.01
CA LYS A 115 -12.28 5.77 -0.40
C LYS A 115 -11.36 6.57 -1.33
N PRO A 116 -10.02 6.57 -1.11
CA PRO A 116 -9.10 7.12 -2.09
C PRO A 116 -9.10 6.24 -3.34
N TYR A 117 -8.96 6.88 -4.50
CA TYR A 117 -8.69 6.16 -5.74
C TYR A 117 -7.26 5.61 -5.76
N GLN A 118 -7.07 4.43 -6.37
CA GLN A 118 -5.78 3.74 -6.36
C GLN A 118 -4.62 4.54 -6.97
N HIS A 119 -4.90 5.35 -8.00
CA HIS A 119 -3.89 6.18 -8.65
C HIS A 119 -3.25 7.21 -7.71
N ARG A 120 -3.94 7.63 -6.64
CA ARG A 120 -3.42 8.64 -5.70
C ARG A 120 -2.17 8.13 -4.97
N PHE A 121 -2.15 6.84 -4.65
CA PHE A 121 -1.00 6.18 -4.01
C PHE A 121 0.22 6.17 -4.93
N MET A 122 0.02 5.90 -6.22
CA MET A 122 1.09 5.84 -7.21
C MET A 122 1.70 7.22 -7.46
N VAL A 123 0.86 8.24 -7.64
CA VAL A 123 1.27 9.62 -7.90
C VAL A 123 2.12 10.16 -6.76
N VAL A 124 1.61 10.06 -5.54
CA VAL A 124 2.28 10.57 -4.34
C VAL A 124 3.62 9.87 -4.12
N THR A 125 3.69 8.57 -4.40
CA THR A 125 4.96 7.82 -4.30
C THR A 125 6.01 8.33 -5.30
N MET A 126 5.61 8.59 -6.54
CA MET A 126 6.52 9.06 -7.58
C MET A 126 6.94 10.52 -7.42
N GLN A 127 6.03 11.38 -6.98
CA GLN A 127 6.32 12.79 -6.74
C GLN A 127 7.22 13.00 -5.53
N GLY A 128 7.12 12.15 -4.51
CA GLY A 128 7.76 12.40 -3.22
C GLY A 128 9.16 11.82 -3.04
N ARG A 129 9.68 10.94 -3.92
CA ARG A 129 10.73 9.99 -3.50
C ARG A 129 11.74 9.57 -4.59
N LEU A 130 13.03 9.74 -4.27
CA LEU A 130 14.18 9.06 -4.90
C LEU A 130 14.64 7.82 -4.09
N THR A 131 13.72 7.12 -3.40
CA THR A 131 14.08 5.99 -2.53
C THR A 131 14.11 4.65 -3.29
N GLU A 132 14.80 3.65 -2.74
CA GLU A 132 14.83 2.30 -3.33
C GLU A 132 13.42 1.69 -3.45
N THR A 133 12.52 2.02 -2.51
CA THR A 133 11.11 1.59 -2.57
C THR A 133 10.36 2.23 -3.74
N ALA A 134 10.64 3.50 -4.07
CA ALA A 134 10.10 4.16 -5.26
C ALA A 134 10.65 3.53 -6.55
N LYS A 135 11.93 3.13 -6.56
CA LYS A 135 12.50 2.36 -7.68
C LYS A 135 11.83 0.99 -7.84
N ASN A 136 11.52 0.29 -6.75
CA ASN A 136 10.80 -0.97 -6.79
C ASN A 136 9.36 -0.79 -7.31
N LEU A 137 8.69 0.32 -6.94
CA LEU A 137 7.41 0.69 -7.55
C LEU A 137 7.56 0.92 -9.06
N ALA A 138 8.53 1.72 -9.49
CA ALA A 138 8.78 1.99 -10.90
C ALA A 138 9.10 0.71 -11.71
N LYS A 139 9.86 -0.23 -11.13
CA LYS A 139 10.12 -1.56 -11.73
C LYS A 139 8.85 -2.40 -11.84
N SER A 140 7.98 -2.34 -10.83
CA SER A 140 6.76 -3.18 -10.76
C SER A 140 5.65 -2.68 -11.68
N PHE A 141 5.56 -1.37 -11.90
CA PHE A 141 4.50 -0.73 -12.68
C PHE A 141 4.95 -0.25 -14.07
N GLY A 142 6.26 -0.13 -14.32
CA GLY A 142 6.81 0.45 -15.54
C GLY A 142 6.77 1.97 -15.52
N ALA A 143 7.91 2.64 -15.73
CA ALA A 143 8.02 4.10 -15.67
C ALA A 143 7.09 4.83 -16.66
N GLY A 144 6.88 4.27 -17.86
CA GLY A 144 6.05 4.88 -18.91
C GLY A 144 4.56 4.88 -18.57
N GLU A 145 4.05 3.80 -18.00
CA GLU A 145 2.62 3.69 -17.69
C GLU A 145 2.21 4.46 -16.43
N ILE A 146 3.12 4.60 -15.46
CA ILE A 146 2.90 5.50 -14.34
C ILE A 146 2.85 6.95 -14.82
N ALA A 147 3.73 7.32 -15.77
CA ALA A 147 3.70 8.65 -16.39
C ALA A 147 2.38 8.89 -17.15
N GLU A 148 1.86 7.87 -17.85
CA GLU A 148 0.52 7.90 -18.45
C GLU A 148 -0.60 8.04 -17.42
N GLN A 149 -0.51 7.35 -16.28
CA GLN A 149 -1.49 7.53 -15.21
C GLN A 149 -1.43 8.95 -14.64
N VAL A 150 -0.23 9.51 -14.43
CA VAL A 150 -0.06 10.90 -13.98
C VAL A 150 -0.64 11.90 -15.00
N THR A 151 -0.42 11.69 -16.29
CA THR A 151 -0.98 12.57 -17.34
C THR A 151 -2.49 12.43 -17.49
N LYS A 152 -3.05 11.22 -17.34
CA LYS A 152 -4.51 10.98 -17.35
C LYS A 152 -5.25 11.67 -16.20
N LEU A 153 -4.58 12.00 -15.09
CA LEU A 153 -5.16 12.78 -13.99
C LEU A 153 -5.50 14.22 -14.38
N GLY A 154 -4.92 14.75 -15.47
CA GLY A 154 -5.22 16.09 -15.95
C GLY A 154 -6.56 16.23 -16.66
N ASN A 155 -7.12 15.13 -17.23
CA ASN A 155 -8.12 15.21 -18.30
C ASN A 155 -9.45 14.48 -18.02
N SER A 156 -10.05 14.67 -16.83
CA SER A 156 -11.36 14.13 -16.40
C SER A 156 -11.28 12.77 -15.68
N PHE A 157 -11.68 12.76 -14.40
CA PHE A 157 -11.50 11.67 -13.46
C PHE A 157 -12.65 10.66 -13.50
N ILE A 158 -12.35 9.42 -13.91
CA ILE A 158 -12.98 8.21 -13.35
C ILE A 158 -11.81 7.37 -12.83
N GLY A 159 -11.48 7.54 -11.54
CA GLY A 159 -10.48 6.71 -10.89
C GLY A 159 -11.09 5.41 -10.40
N ASP A 160 -10.32 4.32 -10.43
CA ASP A 160 -10.71 3.09 -9.77
C ASP A 160 -10.44 3.19 -8.26
N TYR A 161 -11.42 2.79 -7.45
CA TYR A 161 -11.22 2.61 -6.01
C TYR A 161 -10.29 1.42 -5.74
N LEU A 162 -9.77 1.34 -4.52
CA LEU A 162 -9.11 0.12 -4.06
C LEU A 162 -10.12 -1.04 -4.01
N HIS A 163 -9.64 -2.21 -4.39
CA HIS A 163 -10.41 -3.45 -4.39
C HIS A 163 -10.28 -4.15 -3.04
N THR A 164 -11.27 -4.98 -2.69
CA THR A 164 -11.20 -5.88 -1.53
C THR A 164 -10.74 -7.27 -1.97
N PHE A 165 -10.01 -7.96 -1.10
CA PHE A 165 -9.59 -9.35 -1.28
C PHE A 165 -10.75 -10.35 -1.16
#